data_AF-A0A511R6U8-F1
#
_entry.id   AF-A0A511R6U8-F1
#
_cell.length_a   1.000
_cell.length_b   1.000
_cell.length_c   1.000
_cell.angle_alpha   90.00
_cell.angle_beta   90.00
_cell.angle_gamma   90.00
#
_symmetry.space_group_name_H-M   'P 1'
#
loop_
_entity.id
_entity.type
_entity.pdbx_description
1 polymer ?
#
loop_
_entity_poly.entity_id
_entity_poly.type
_entity_poly.pdbx_seq_one_letter_code
_entity_poly.pdbx_strand_id
1 'polypeptide(L)'
;MVQYRGFTLIELLIVIAIIGILAAVLVPNLLYARRTAEDRAALAHAQNISKAAFAYVAEDPSRAVMTTNDCTAGYTAGGYIAPSPGAAVRTCTVTDSNSDGVPEVVVTSRLGTTYTLP
;
A
#
# COMPACT_ATOMS: atom_id res chain seq x y z
N MET A 1 -51.33 -27.25 1.92
CA MET A 1 -50.65 -27.19 3.24
C MET A 1 -49.17 -27.31 3.00
N VAL A 2 -48.37 -26.29 3.34
CA VAL A 2 -46.92 -26.31 3.16
C VAL A 2 -46.31 -26.83 4.47
N GLN A 3 -45.63 -27.98 4.44
CA GLN A 3 -44.84 -28.45 5.58
C GLN A 3 -43.51 -27.69 5.62
N TYR A 4 -43.28 -26.95 6.70
CA TYR A 4 -41.96 -26.42 7.01
C TYR A 4 -41.09 -27.57 7.55
N ARG A 5 -40.09 -27.99 6.76
CA ARG A 5 -39.03 -28.86 7.27
C ARG A 5 -38.21 -28.06 8.27
N GLY A 6 -38.27 -28.44 9.55
CA GLY A 6 -37.46 -27.84 10.61
C GLY A 6 -35.99 -28.21 10.44
N PHE A 7 -35.11 -27.23 10.60
CA PHE A 7 -33.66 -27.43 10.67
C PHE A 7 -33.32 -28.19 11.96
N THR A 8 -32.53 -29.25 11.90
CA THR A 8 -32.18 -30.00 13.11
C THR A 8 -31.08 -29.27 13.90
N LEU A 9 -31.10 -29.38 15.23
CA LEU A 9 -30.06 -28.82 16.09
C LEU A 9 -28.68 -29.42 15.79
N ILE A 10 -28.64 -30.69 15.38
CA ILE A 10 -27.39 -31.39 15.04
C ILE A 10 -26.82 -30.91 13.70
N GLU A 11 -27.66 -30.60 12.71
CA GLU A 11 -27.21 -29.98 11.46
C GLU A 11 -26.58 -28.61 11.73
N LEU A 12 -27.19 -27.79 12.59
CA LEU A 12 -26.64 -26.49 12.94
C LEU A 12 -25.30 -26.62 13.68
N LEU A 13 -25.20 -27.59 14.60
CA LEU A 13 -23.99 -27.85 15.38
C LEU A 13 -22.81 -28.27 14.50
N ILE A 14 -23.03 -29.17 13.54
CA ILE A 14 -21.97 -29.60 12.62
C ILE A 14 -21.51 -28.44 11.72
N VAL A 15 -22.44 -27.61 11.25
CA VAL A 15 -22.11 -26.45 10.41
C VAL A 15 -21.22 -25.46 11.14
N ILE A 16 -21.54 -25.08 12.38
CA ILE A 16 -20.70 -24.15 13.15
C ILE A 16 -19.34 -24.78 13.49
N ALA A 17 -19.28 -26.10 13.71
CA ALA A 17 -18.02 -26.80 13.95
C ALA A 17 -17.10 -26.74 12.72
N ILE A 18 -17.63 -26.98 11.52
CA ILE A 18 -16.86 -26.88 10.27
C ILE A 18 -16.43 -25.44 10.00
N ILE A 19 -17.33 -24.45 10.15
CA ILE A 19 -16.98 -23.03 10.00
C ILE A 19 -15.88 -22.64 11.00
N GLY A 20 -15.94 -23.12 12.24
CA GLY A 20 -14.93 -22.89 13.26
C GLY A 20 -13.54 -23.40 12.86
N ILE A 21 -13.46 -24.62 12.32
CA ILE A 21 -12.19 -25.22 11.83
C ILE A 21 -11.63 -24.41 10.66
N LEU A 22 -12.48 -24.06 9.68
CA LEU A 22 -12.05 -23.28 8.53
C LEU A 22 -11.58 -21.87 8.93
N ALA A 23 -12.32 -21.19 9.81
CA ALA A 23 -11.98 -19.85 10.29
C ALA A 23 -10.65 -19.84 11.05
N ALA A 24 -10.38 -20.86 11.88
CA ALA A 24 -9.14 -20.97 12.64
C ALA A 24 -7.89 -20.98 11.75
N VAL A 25 -7.96 -21.61 10.58
CA VAL A 25 -6.84 -21.66 9.62
C VAL A 25 -6.82 -20.43 8.70
N LEU A 26 -7.98 -19.93 8.27
CA LEU A 26 -8.06 -18.83 7.31
C LEU A 26 -7.69 -17.47 7.91
N VAL A 27 -8.14 -17.15 9.13
CA VAL A 27 -7.95 -15.83 9.74
C VAL A 27 -6.48 -15.43 9.84
N PRO A 28 -5.55 -16.25 10.39
CA PRO A 28 -4.14 -15.85 10.49
C PRO A 28 -3.50 -15.62 9.12
N ASN A 29 -3.83 -16.46 8.13
CA ASN A 29 -3.31 -16.31 6.77
C ASN A 29 -3.79 -15.03 6.10
N LEU A 30 -5.08 -14.69 6.27
CA LEU A 30 -5.64 -13.44 5.74
C LEU A 30 -4.98 -12.21 6.36
N LEU A 31 -4.71 -12.22 7.66
CA LEU A 31 -4.03 -11.12 8.34
C LEU A 31 -2.60 -10.93 7.82
N TYR A 32 -1.87 -12.02 7.61
CA TYR A 32 -0.54 -11.97 7.02
C TYR A 32 -0.56 -11.43 5.58
N ALA A 33 -1.45 -11.98 4.74
CA ALA A 33 -1.58 -11.54 3.35
C ALA A 33 -1.94 -10.05 3.23
N ARG A 34 -2.82 -9.55 4.11
CA ARG A 34 -3.14 -8.12 4.18
C ARG A 34 -1.92 -7.26 4.54
N ARG A 35 -1.14 -7.67 5.54
CA ARG A 35 0.07 -6.95 5.94
C ARG A 35 1.08 -6.87 4.80
N THR A 36 1.34 -8.00 4.14
CA THR A 36 2.24 -8.04 2.97
C THR A 36 1.72 -7.19 1.81
N ALA A 37 0.40 -7.12 1.60
CA ALA A 37 -0.19 -6.26 0.58
C ALA A 37 0.01 -4.77 0.89
N GLU A 38 -0.14 -4.36 2.15
CA GLU A 38 0.10 -2.97 2.58
C GLU A 38 1.57 -2.56 2.38
N ASP A 39 2.52 -3.42 2.77
CA ASP A 39 3.95 -3.16 2.55
C ASP A 39 4.31 -3.07 1.05
N ARG A 40 3.76 -3.98 0.24
CA ARG A 40 3.96 -3.94 -1.23
C ARG A 40 3.35 -2.69 -1.86
N ALA A 41 2.21 -2.23 -1.35
CA ALA A 41 1.59 -0.99 -1.83
C ALA A 41 2.45 0.24 -1.49
N ALA A 42 3.06 0.29 -0.29
CA ALA A 42 4.00 1.35 0.07
C ALA A 42 5.24 1.35 -0.83
N LEU A 43 5.82 0.17 -1.11
CA LEU A 43 6.94 0.03 -2.04
C LEU A 43 6.56 0.48 -3.46
N ALA A 44 5.40 0.05 -3.97
CA ALA A 44 4.92 0.44 -5.28
C ALA A 44 4.71 1.96 -5.38
N HIS A 45 4.22 2.59 -4.31
CA HIS A 45 4.09 4.05 -4.24
C HIS A 45 5.44 4.74 -4.34
N ALA A 46 6.43 4.29 -3.57
CA ALA A 46 7.79 4.82 -3.63
C ALA A 46 8.37 4.73 -5.06
N GLN A 47 8.18 3.59 -5.73
CA GLN A 47 8.63 3.40 -7.12
C GLN A 47 7.90 4.32 -8.11
N ASN A 48 6.61 4.55 -7.93
CA ASN A 48 5.84 5.44 -8.79
C ASN A 48 6.29 6.89 -8.63
N ILE A 49 6.56 7.33 -7.40
CA ILE A 49 7.11 8.65 -7.11
C ILE A 49 8.50 8.82 -7.72
N SER A 50 9.40 7.86 -7.49
CA SER A 50 10.76 7.88 -8.05
C SER A 50 10.71 8.02 -9.57
N LYS A 51 9.89 7.22 -10.25
CA LYS A 51 9.67 7.34 -11.70
C LYS A 51 9.14 8.71 -12.12
N ALA A 52 8.17 9.26 -11.39
CA ALA A 52 7.60 10.57 -11.70
C ALA A 52 8.62 11.70 -11.51
N ALA A 53 9.41 11.66 -10.43
CA ALA A 53 10.45 12.63 -10.13
C ALA A 53 11.59 12.55 -11.16
N PHE A 54 12.07 11.35 -11.49
CA PHE A 54 13.07 11.16 -12.55
C PHE A 54 12.57 11.61 -13.91
N ALA A 55 11.33 11.29 -14.27
CA ALA A 55 10.77 11.72 -15.55
C ALA A 55 10.71 13.25 -15.64
N TYR A 56 10.35 13.93 -14.56
CA TYR A 56 10.32 15.40 -14.51
C TYR A 56 11.69 16.05 -14.72
N VAL A 57 12.74 15.51 -14.09
CA VAL A 57 14.12 16.01 -14.23
C VAL A 57 14.71 15.62 -15.60
N ALA A 58 14.34 14.45 -16.13
CA ALA A 58 14.82 13.99 -17.43
C ALA A 58 14.29 14.82 -18.62
N GLU A 59 13.17 15.53 -18.45
CA GLU A 59 12.61 16.39 -19.50
C GLU A 59 13.47 17.63 -19.80
N ASP A 60 14.17 18.19 -18.80
CA ASP A 60 15.04 19.36 -18.98
C ASP A 60 16.16 19.36 -17.93
N PRO A 61 17.44 19.41 -18.35
CA PRO A 61 18.59 19.38 -17.43
C PRO A 61 18.67 20.60 -16.49
N SER A 62 17.89 21.65 -16.73
CA SER A 62 17.79 22.85 -15.89
C SER A 62 16.81 22.67 -14.73
N ARG A 63 16.00 21.59 -14.74
CA ARG A 63 14.99 21.34 -13.70
C ARG A 63 15.60 20.69 -12.47
N ALA A 64 15.25 21.24 -11.32
CA ALA A 64 15.55 20.61 -10.04
C ALA A 64 14.46 19.61 -9.66
N VAL A 65 14.82 18.64 -8.81
CA VAL A 65 13.86 17.72 -8.19
C VAL A 65 12.79 18.50 -7.44
N MET A 66 11.53 18.17 -7.65
CA MET A 66 10.44 18.70 -6.82
C MET A 66 10.42 17.97 -5.48
N THR A 67 10.97 18.60 -4.45
CA THR A 67 11.02 18.05 -3.10
C THR A 67 9.70 18.29 -2.37
N THR A 68 9.34 17.37 -1.48
CA THR A 68 8.21 17.50 -0.57
C THR A 68 8.48 16.75 0.73
N ASN A 69 8.03 17.31 1.84
CA ASN A 69 8.05 16.65 3.14
C ASN A 69 6.80 15.81 3.41
N ASP A 70 5.81 15.84 2.51
CA ASP A 70 4.66 14.94 2.54
C ASP A 70 4.19 14.59 1.12
N CYS A 71 4.24 13.31 0.78
CA CYS A 71 3.66 12.73 -0.44
C CYS A 71 2.62 11.64 -0.15
N THR A 72 1.97 11.70 1.02
CA THR A 72 0.94 10.72 1.43
C THR A 72 -0.39 10.93 0.69
N ALA A 73 -0.66 12.16 0.24
CA ALA A 73 -1.78 12.46 -0.65
C ALA A 73 -1.49 12.18 -2.14
N GLY A 74 -0.28 11.72 -2.45
CA GLY A 74 0.24 11.61 -3.81
C GLY A 74 1.38 12.59 -4.05
N TYR A 75 1.96 12.52 -5.24
CA TYR A 75 3.07 13.36 -5.69
C TYR A 75 2.79 13.83 -7.11
N THR A 76 3.12 15.08 -7.41
CA THR A 76 2.97 15.64 -8.74
C THR A 76 4.20 16.47 -9.06
N ALA A 77 4.87 16.12 -10.16
CA ALA A 77 6.01 16.86 -10.69
C ALA A 77 5.75 17.19 -12.16
N GLY A 78 5.44 18.45 -12.44
CA GLY A 78 4.97 18.87 -13.77
C GLY A 78 3.72 18.09 -14.18
N GLY A 79 3.79 17.37 -15.31
CA GLY A 79 2.72 16.50 -15.81
C GLY A 79 2.73 15.07 -15.24
N TYR A 80 3.73 14.69 -14.44
CA TYR A 80 3.87 13.34 -13.89
C TYR A 80 3.20 13.23 -12.54
N ILE A 81 2.29 12.26 -12.40
CA ILE A 81 1.45 12.10 -11.21
C ILE A 81 1.65 10.70 -10.63
N ALA A 82 2.00 10.64 -9.36
CA ALA A 82 1.85 9.45 -8.54
C ALA A 82 0.61 9.66 -7.64
N PRO A 83 -0.49 8.91 -7.86
CA PRO A 83 -1.72 9.10 -7.10
C PRO A 83 -1.55 8.70 -5.64
N SER A 84 -2.51 9.09 -4.78
CA SER A 84 -2.49 8.71 -3.37
C SER A 84 -2.44 7.18 -3.21
N PRO A 85 -1.54 6.66 -2.34
CA PRO A 85 -1.45 5.23 -2.03
C PRO A 85 -2.53 4.75 -1.05
N GLY A 86 -3.46 5.63 -0.66
CA GLY A 86 -4.44 5.37 0.39
C GLY A 86 -3.75 5.12 1.75
N ALA A 87 -4.34 4.24 2.56
CA ALA A 87 -3.86 4.01 3.93
C ALA A 87 -2.60 3.11 4.03
N ALA A 88 -1.97 2.73 2.93
CA ALA A 88 -0.79 1.86 2.95
C ALA A 88 0.48 2.58 3.44
N VAL A 89 0.53 3.91 3.31
CA VAL A 89 1.69 4.74 3.63
C VAL A 89 1.40 5.60 4.85
N ARG A 90 2.36 5.67 5.77
CA ARG A 90 2.28 6.49 6.98
C ARG A 90 3.02 7.82 6.82
N THR A 91 4.21 7.79 6.23
CA THR A 91 5.01 8.98 5.94
C THR A 91 5.66 8.82 4.57
N CYS A 92 5.84 9.93 3.87
CA CYS A 92 6.38 9.96 2.52
C CYS A 92 7.09 11.28 2.29
N THR A 93 8.36 11.23 1.91
CA THR A 93 9.15 12.43 1.57
C THR A 93 9.89 12.23 0.26
N VAL A 94 10.07 13.31 -0.48
CA VAL A 94 10.92 13.39 -1.66
C VAL A 94 11.94 14.48 -1.41
N THR A 95 13.22 14.13 -1.42
CA THR A 95 14.32 15.05 -1.20
C THR A 95 15.32 14.99 -2.36
N ASP A 96 16.21 15.97 -2.44
CA ASP A 96 17.43 15.90 -3.24
C ASP A 96 18.55 16.34 -2.31
N SER A 97 19.06 15.36 -1.55
CA SER A 97 19.94 15.59 -0.41
C SER A 97 21.30 16.18 -0.84
N ASN A 98 21.71 15.93 -2.09
CA ASN A 98 23.00 16.37 -2.62
C ASN A 98 22.87 17.53 -3.63
N SER A 99 21.65 17.95 -3.98
CA SER A 99 21.40 18.94 -5.05
C SER A 99 21.98 18.49 -6.40
N ASP A 100 22.08 17.18 -6.61
CA ASP A 100 22.64 16.56 -7.80
C ASP A 100 21.57 16.31 -8.88
N GLY A 101 20.32 16.68 -8.63
CA GLY A 101 19.19 16.41 -9.50
C GLY A 101 18.70 14.95 -9.42
N VAL A 102 19.18 14.19 -8.44
CA VAL A 102 18.76 12.81 -8.19
C VAL A 102 17.74 12.83 -7.05
N PRO A 103 16.47 12.49 -7.30
CA PRO A 103 15.48 12.39 -6.24
C PRO A 103 15.88 11.31 -5.23
N GLU A 104 15.46 11.48 -3.99
CA GLU A 104 15.52 10.49 -2.93
C GLU A 104 14.11 10.40 -2.34
N VAL A 105 13.47 9.26 -2.55
CA VAL A 105 12.11 9.00 -2.13
C VAL A 105 12.16 8.10 -0.90
N VAL A 106 11.68 8.61 0.23
CA VAL A 106 11.60 7.85 1.49
C VAL A 106 10.13 7.64 1.84
N VAL A 107 9.69 6.39 1.86
CA VAL A 107 8.30 6.01 2.18
C VAL A 107 8.30 5.03 3.34
N THR A 108 7.54 5.33 4.39
CA THR A 108 7.31 4.38 5.48
C THR A 108 5.90 3.81 5.37
N SER A 109 5.79 2.49 5.31
CA SER A 109 4.52 1.77 5.31
C SER A 109 3.77 1.99 6.62
N ARG A 110 2.45 1.74 6.60
CA ARG A 110 1.63 1.79 7.82
C ARG A 110 2.13 0.86 8.93
N LEU A 111 2.81 -0.22 8.53
CA LEU A 111 3.38 -1.22 9.44
C LEU A 111 4.77 -0.84 9.97
N GLY A 112 5.33 0.28 9.50
CA GLY A 112 6.62 0.82 9.98
C GLY A 112 7.84 0.40 9.15
N THR A 113 7.65 -0.30 8.04
CA THR A 113 8.75 -0.63 7.12
C THR A 113 9.09 0.59 6.27
N THR A 114 10.35 1.04 6.28
CA THR A 114 10.81 2.17 5.47
C THR A 114 11.50 1.71 4.20
N TYR A 115 11.12 2.29 3.07
CA TYR A 115 11.73 2.11 1.76
C TYR A 115 12.36 3.43 1.32
N THR A 116 13.63 3.37 0.97
CA THR A 116 14.36 4.49 0.36
C THR A 116 14.72 4.08 -1.05
N LEU A 117 14.34 4.91 -2.02
CA LEU A 117 14.67 4.74 -3.43
C LEU A 117 15.34 6.02 -3.93
N PRO A 118 16.32 5.90 -4.84
CA PRO A 118 16.61 7.01 -5.72
C PRO A 118 15.38 7.29 -6.61
#